data_AF-A0A7Y2YSR4-F1
#
_entry.id   AF-A0A7Y2YSR4-F1
#
_cell.length_a   1.000
_cell.length_b   1.000
_cell.length_c   1.000
_cell.angle_alpha   90.00
_cell.angle_beta   90.00
_cell.angle_gamma   90.00
#
_symmetry.space_group_name_H-M   'P 1'
#
loop_
_entity.id
_entity.type
_entity.pdbx_description
1 polymer ?
#
loop_
_entity_poly.entity_id
_entity_poly.type
_entity_poly.pdbx_seq_one_letter_code
_entity_poly.pdbx_strand_id
1 'polypeptide(L)'
;MNVASIVSGRRGARRPGHLTVLLLALVLLVIPRTAWAQDVDLEAIDAWIENLLDDWSTPGLAVGIVHGDSLVFARGYGVRSLGSPQPVDEHTLFAVASNSKAFTAAVLGMLVEDG
;
A
#
# COMPACT_ATOMS: atom_id res chain seq x y z
N MET A 1 6.24 -77.97 -15.39
CA MET A 1 6.12 -77.89 -13.92
C MET A 1 7.33 -77.15 -13.38
N ASN A 2 7.18 -75.98 -12.76
CA ASN A 2 7.35 -75.91 -11.31
C ASN A 2 6.90 -74.54 -10.76
N VAL A 3 6.27 -74.62 -9.60
CA VAL A 3 5.67 -73.57 -8.79
C VAL A 3 6.64 -73.32 -7.63
N ALA A 4 7.14 -72.10 -7.47
CA ALA A 4 7.77 -71.64 -6.22
C ALA A 4 7.69 -70.11 -6.17
N SER A 5 6.66 -69.57 -5.52
CA SER A 5 6.73 -68.98 -4.16
C SER A 5 7.05 -67.48 -4.22
N ILE A 6 6.05 -66.59 -4.10
CA ILE A 6 5.64 -65.99 -2.81
C ILE A 6 6.86 -65.58 -1.97
N VAL A 7 7.38 -64.36 -2.20
CA VAL A 7 7.98 -63.53 -1.15
C VAL A 7 7.55 -62.07 -1.37
N SER A 8 6.65 -61.66 -0.48
CA SER A 8 6.45 -60.31 0.04
C SER A 8 7.65 -59.36 -0.16
N GLY A 9 7.48 -58.33 -0.99
CA GLY A 9 8.37 -57.19 -1.07
C GLY A 9 7.61 -55.91 -0.70
N ARG A 10 7.72 -55.49 0.57
CA ARG A 10 7.29 -54.15 1.02
C ARG A 10 7.83 -53.12 0.03
N ARG A 11 6.95 -52.37 -0.65
CA ARG A 11 7.34 -51.18 -1.44
C ARG A 11 7.86 -50.13 -0.46
N GLY A 12 9.13 -50.26 -0.07
CA GLY A 12 9.82 -49.25 0.71
C GLY A 12 9.81 -47.96 -0.10
N ALA A 13 9.08 -46.95 0.38
CA ALA A 13 9.15 -45.60 -0.16
C ALA A 13 10.64 -45.20 -0.15
N ARG A 14 11.23 -45.11 -1.35
CA ARG A 14 12.64 -44.75 -1.50
C ARG A 14 12.80 -43.35 -0.92
N ARG A 15 13.63 -43.23 0.11
CA ARG A 15 14.00 -41.92 0.68
C ARG A 15 14.54 -41.06 -0.46
N PRO A 16 14.03 -39.84 -0.66
CA PRO A 16 14.52 -38.97 -1.73
C PRO A 16 16.03 -38.79 -1.55
N GLY A 17 16.78 -38.96 -2.64
CA GLY A 17 18.24 -38.82 -2.61
C GLY A 17 18.64 -37.38 -2.36
N HIS A 18 19.86 -37.17 -1.85
CA HIS A 18 20.40 -35.82 -1.61
C HIS A 18 20.31 -34.91 -2.85
N LEU A 19 20.45 -35.47 -4.06
CA LEU A 19 20.27 -34.75 -5.32
C LEU A 19 18.84 -34.23 -5.52
N THR A 20 17.82 -35.03 -5.17
CA THR A 20 16.42 -34.61 -5.25
C THR A 20 16.11 -33.52 -4.24
N VAL A 21 16.67 -33.63 -3.03
CA VAL A 21 16.54 -32.61 -1.98
C VAL A 21 17.23 -31.31 -2.40
N LEU A 22 18.43 -31.40 -2.97
CA LEU A 22 19.18 -30.23 -3.47
C LEU A 22 18.49 -29.57 -4.66
N LEU A 23 17.93 -30.35 -5.59
CA LEU A 23 17.14 -29.81 -6.70
C LEU A 23 15.87 -29.10 -6.21
N LEU A 24 15.16 -29.68 -5.24
CA LEU A 24 13.99 -29.04 -4.65
C LEU A 24 14.36 -27.76 -3.89
N ALA A 25 15.47 -27.77 -3.15
CA ALA A 25 15.98 -26.59 -2.46
C ALA A 25 16.41 -25.49 -3.44
N LEU A 26 17.05 -25.87 -4.55
CA LEU A 26 17.44 -24.94 -5.61
C LEU A 26 16.21 -24.34 -6.31
N VAL A 27 15.19 -25.15 -6.61
CA VAL A 27 13.92 -24.67 -7.16
C VAL A 27 13.26 -23.69 -6.19
N LEU A 28 13.24 -23.99 -4.89
CA LEU A 28 12.68 -23.09 -3.86
C LEU A 28 13.46 -21.78 -3.72
N LEU A 29 14.77 -21.80 -3.97
CA LEU A 29 15.65 -20.63 -3.93
C LEU A 29 15.46 -19.72 -5.15
N VAL A 30 15.09 -20.29 -6.30
CA VAL A 30 14.90 -19.59 -7.57
C VAL A 30 13.45 -19.12 -7.76
N ILE A 31 12.51 -19.49 -6.87
CA ILE A 31 11.19 -18.83 -6.84
C ILE A 31 11.44 -17.35 -6.59
N PRO A 32 11.10 -16.46 -7.54
CA PRO A 32 11.26 -15.04 -7.33
C PRO A 32 10.44 -14.69 -6.08
N ARG A 33 11.15 -14.31 -5.02
CA ARG A 33 10.54 -13.62 -3.89
C ARG A 33 10.24 -12.21 -4.36
N THR A 34 9.29 -12.07 -5.27
CA THR A 34 8.59 -10.80 -5.42
C THR A 34 7.97 -10.57 -4.07
N ALA A 35 8.64 -9.76 -3.25
CA ALA A 35 8.01 -9.18 -2.08
C ALA A 35 6.67 -8.64 -2.56
N TRP A 36 5.57 -9.11 -1.98
CA TRP A 36 4.27 -8.48 -2.17
C TRP A 36 4.32 -7.12 -1.49
N ALA A 37 5.08 -6.18 -2.07
CA ALA A 37 4.80 -4.79 -1.87
C ALA A 37 3.38 -4.58 -2.40
N GLN A 38 2.52 -4.08 -1.53
CA GLN A 38 1.18 -3.69 -1.92
C GLN A 38 1.37 -2.41 -2.71
N ASP A 39 1.13 -2.44 -4.01
CA ASP A 39 1.06 -1.20 -4.78
C ASP A 39 -0.09 -0.37 -4.20
N VAL A 40 0.13 0.94 -4.05
CA VAL A 40 -0.90 1.83 -3.53
C VAL A 40 -1.99 1.97 -4.60
N ASP A 41 -3.17 1.44 -4.30
CA ASP A 41 -4.35 1.57 -5.17
C ASP A 41 -4.99 2.95 -4.95
N LEU A 42 -4.55 3.92 -5.76
CA LEU A 42 -5.06 5.28 -5.69
C LEU A 42 -6.52 5.38 -6.15
N GLU A 43 -7.02 4.47 -6.99
CA GLU A 43 -8.42 4.46 -7.44
C GLU A 43 -9.34 4.00 -6.31
N ALA A 44 -8.94 2.98 -5.55
CA ALA A 44 -9.65 2.57 -4.36
C ALA A 44 -9.69 3.67 -3.29
N ILE A 45 -8.59 4.43 -3.14
CA ILE A 45 -8.55 5.59 -2.24
C ILE A 45 -9.49 6.71 -2.73
N ASP A 46 -9.49 7.01 -4.02
CA ASP A 46 -10.35 8.03 -4.63
C ASP A 46 -11.84 7.72 -4.36
N ALA A 47 -12.25 6.48 -4.65
CA ALA A 47 -13.62 6.01 -4.39
C ALA A 47 -13.96 6.00 -2.89
N TRP A 48 -13.00 5.67 -2.03
CA TRP A 48 -13.22 5.72 -0.59
C TRP A 48 -13.42 7.16 -0.09
N ILE A 49 -12.65 8.13 -0.59
CA ILE A 49 -12.78 9.54 -0.21
C ILE A 49 -14.12 10.12 -0.65
N GLU A 50 -14.63 9.74 -1.83
CA GLU A 50 -15.97 10.16 -2.26
C GLU A 50 -17.06 9.79 -1.24
N ASN A 51 -16.95 8.61 -0.62
CA ASN A 51 -17.90 8.18 0.42
C ASN A 51 -17.71 8.92 1.75
N LEU A 52 -16.51 9.46 2.04
CA LEU A 52 -16.24 10.18 3.30
C LEU A 52 -17.04 11.47 3.45
N LEU A 53 -17.39 12.12 2.34
CA LEU A 53 -18.16 13.37 2.38
C LEU A 53 -19.51 13.14 3.06
N ASP A 54 -20.15 12.02 2.75
CA ASP A 54 -21.43 11.62 3.33
C ASP A 54 -21.25 11.14 4.78
N ASP A 55 -20.27 10.27 5.03
CA ASP A 55 -19.99 9.72 6.36
C ASP A 55 -19.75 10.82 7.42
N TRP A 56 -19.12 11.92 7.01
CA TRP A 56 -18.75 13.05 7.89
C TRP A 56 -19.61 14.30 7.68
N SER A 57 -20.63 14.24 6.82
CA SER A 57 -21.48 15.38 6.46
C SER A 57 -20.67 16.64 6.10
N THR A 58 -19.58 16.44 5.36
CA THR A 58 -18.62 17.49 5.00
C THR A 58 -18.94 18.03 3.60
N PRO A 59 -19.18 19.35 3.43
CA PRO A 59 -19.57 19.92 2.13
C PRO A 59 -18.53 19.71 1.02
N GLY A 60 -17.24 19.73 1.38
CA GLY A 60 -16.15 19.49 0.45
C GLY A 60 -14.81 19.34 1.13
N LEU A 61 -13.88 18.68 0.43
CA LEU A 61 -12.57 18.25 0.92
C LEU A 61 -11.55 18.32 -0.22
N ALA A 62 -10.30 18.67 0.08
CA ALA A 62 -9.18 18.50 -0.84
C ALA A 62 -8.14 17.56 -0.22
N VAL A 63 -7.62 16.62 -1.01
CA VAL A 63 -6.66 15.60 -0.58
C VAL A 63 -5.44 15.60 -1.48
N GLY A 64 -4.27 15.60 -0.87
CA GLY A 64 -2.98 15.38 -1.53
C GLY A 64 -2.22 14.24 -0.86
N ILE A 65 -1.62 13.34 -1.66
CA ILE A 65 -0.81 12.21 -1.17
C ILE A 65 0.59 12.33 -1.74
N VAL A 66 1.59 12.37 -0.85
CA VAL A 66 3.01 12.43 -1.21
C VAL A 66 3.65 11.08 -0.87
N HIS A 67 4.39 10.51 -1.82
CA HIS A 67 5.17 9.29 -1.64
C HIS A 67 6.60 9.52 -2.13
N GLY A 68 7.57 9.34 -1.23
CA GLY A 68 8.93 9.83 -1.46
C GLY A 68 8.93 11.35 -1.63
N ASP A 69 9.54 11.83 -2.70
CA ASP A 69 9.63 13.26 -3.03
C ASP A 69 8.58 13.70 -4.07
N SER A 70 7.54 12.88 -4.29
CA SER A 70 6.55 13.10 -5.36
C SER A 70 5.12 13.17 -4.83
N LEU A 71 4.38 14.17 -5.28
CA LEU A 71 2.92 14.24 -5.13
C LEU A 71 2.30 13.24 -6.10
N VAL A 72 1.83 12.11 -5.59
CA VAL A 72 1.27 11.01 -6.40
C VAL A 72 -0.25 11.11 -6.58
N PHE A 73 -0.91 11.96 -5.79
CA PHE A 73 -2.34 12.19 -5.84
C PHE A 73 -2.68 13.61 -5.39
N ALA A 74 -3.58 14.30 -6.09
CA ALA A 74 -4.12 15.59 -5.69
C ALA A 74 -5.52 15.76 -6.31
N ARG A 75 -6.57 15.83 -5.48
CA ARG A 75 -7.95 16.03 -5.93
C ARG A 75 -8.78 16.81 -4.91
N GLY A 76 -9.83 17.47 -5.42
CA GLY A 76 -10.90 18.05 -4.63
C GLY A 76 -12.21 17.28 -4.79
N TYR A 77 -13.06 17.34 -3.77
CA TYR A 77 -14.33 16.63 -3.65
C TYR A 77 -15.40 17.56 -3.10
N GLY A 78 -16.64 17.42 -3.59
CA GLY A 78 -17.77 18.21 -3.12
C GLY A 78 -17.71 19.67 -3.53
N VAL A 79 -18.28 20.55 -2.71
CA VAL A 79 -18.46 21.98 -2.99
C VAL A 79 -17.85 22.86 -1.91
N ARG A 80 -17.45 24.07 -2.30
CA ARG A 80 -16.75 25.02 -1.41
C ARG A 80 -17.63 25.55 -0.28
N SER A 81 -18.94 25.59 -0.49
CA SER A 81 -19.92 26.03 0.52
C SER A 81 -21.29 25.41 0.26
N LEU A 82 -22.08 25.25 1.33
CA LEU A 82 -23.45 24.74 1.21
C LEU A 82 -24.30 25.66 0.34
N GLY A 83 -25.05 25.07 -0.60
CA GLY A 83 -25.89 25.80 -1.54
C GLY A 83 -25.13 26.46 -2.71
N SER A 84 -23.80 26.35 -2.74
CA SER A 84 -22.98 26.81 -3.87
C SER A 84 -22.73 25.67 -4.86
N PRO A 85 -22.73 25.96 -6.19
CA PRO A 85 -22.31 24.99 -7.19
C PRO A 85 -20.78 24.97 -7.42
N GLN A 86 -19.99 25.78 -6.70
CA GLN A 86 -18.55 25.84 -6.92
C GLN A 86 -17.86 24.59 -6.35
N PRO A 87 -17.18 23.78 -7.18
CA PRO A 87 -16.52 22.58 -6.72
C PRO A 87 -15.26 22.92 -5.91
N VAL A 88 -14.91 22.04 -4.98
CA VAL A 88 -13.56 22.01 -4.41
C VAL A 88 -12.62 21.37 -5.44
N ASP A 89 -11.43 21.94 -5.56
CA ASP A 89 -10.32 21.44 -6.36
C ASP A 89 -9.03 21.46 -5.51
N GLU A 90 -7.93 20.93 -6.06
CA GLU A 90 -6.61 20.88 -5.43
C GLU A 90 -6.01 22.27 -5.13
N HIS A 91 -6.60 23.33 -5.67
CA HIS A 91 -6.17 24.72 -5.48
C HIS A 91 -7.09 25.51 -4.54
N THR A 92 -8.14 24.87 -4.00
CA THR A 92 -9.08 25.51 -3.10
C THR A 92 -8.44 25.77 -1.74
N LEU A 93 -8.49 27.02 -1.29
CA LEU A 93 -7.90 27.41 -0.01
C LEU A 93 -8.83 27.07 1.17
N PHE A 94 -8.26 26.43 2.18
CA PHE A 94 -8.90 26.16 3.46
C PHE A 94 -8.10 26.81 4.60
N ALA A 95 -8.80 27.21 5.67
CA ALA A 95 -8.12 27.62 6.90
C ALA A 95 -7.55 26.38 7.61
N VAL A 96 -6.23 26.24 7.61
CA VAL A 96 -5.54 25.03 8.15
C VAL A 96 -5.40 25.01 9.69
N ALA A 97 -5.91 26.04 10.37
CA ALA A 97 -5.98 26.15 11.83
C ALA A 97 -4.65 25.80 12.56
N SER A 98 -4.68 24.83 13.49
CA SER A 98 -3.50 24.48 14.30
C SER A 98 -2.30 23.98 13.50
N ASN A 99 -2.46 23.60 12.23
CA ASN A 99 -1.33 23.24 11.37
C ASN A 99 -0.37 24.43 11.15
N SER A 100 -0.86 25.68 11.28
CA SER A 100 -0.03 26.89 11.25
C SER A 100 1.10 26.88 12.29
N LYS A 101 0.96 26.12 13.39
CA LYS A 101 2.01 26.00 14.42
C LYS A 101 3.29 25.37 13.88
N ALA A 102 3.19 24.42 12.95
CA ALA A 102 4.36 23.80 12.35
C ALA A 102 5.18 24.84 11.55
N PHE A 103 4.51 25.74 10.83
CA PHE A 103 5.16 26.84 10.14
C PHE A 103 5.86 27.80 11.11
N THR A 104 5.18 28.21 12.19
CA THR A 104 5.80 29.05 13.22
C THR A 104 7.03 28.39 13.84
N ALA A 105 6.93 27.10 14.19
CA ALA A 105 8.05 26.35 14.75
C ALA A 105 9.23 26.24 13.76
N ALA A 106 8.96 25.98 12.49
CA ALA A 106 9.98 25.93 11.44
C ALA A 106 10.68 27.28 11.26
N VAL A 107 9.93 28.39 11.21
CA VAL A 107 10.50 29.74 11.13
C VAL A 107 11.39 30.06 12.32
N LEU A 108 10.95 29.74 13.54
CA LEU A 108 11.78 29.92 14.73
C LEU A 108 13.03 29.02 14.69
N GLY A 109 12.92 27.79 14.21
CA GLY A 109 14.05 26.88 14.03
C GLY A 109 15.10 27.44 13.07
N MET A 110 14.68 28.00 11.93
CA MET A 110 15.57 28.66 10.97
C MET A 110 16.29 29.85 11.61
N LEU A 111 15.59 30.68 12.39
CA LEU A 111 16.22 31.81 13.10
C LEU A 111 17.26 31.36 14.12
N VAL A 112 17.02 30.25 14.84
CA VAL A 112 18.00 29.67 15.77
C VAL A 112 19.21 29.12 15.05
N GLU A 113 19.02 28.56 13.85
CA GLU A 113 20.11 28.11 12.98
C GLU A 113 20.95 29.28 12.45
N ASP A 114 20.31 30.43 12.17
CA ASP A 114 20.95 31.64 11.64
C ASP A 114 21.72 32.49 12.68
N GLY A 115 21.38 32.42 13.98
CA GLY A 115 22.14 33.02 15.09
C GLY A 115 21.47 34.18 15.83
#